data_AF-A0A2E3PMZ0-F1
#
_entry.id   AF-A0A2E3PMZ0-F1
#
_cell.length_a   1.000
_cell.length_b   1.000
_cell.length_c   1.000
_cell.angle_alpha   90.00
_cell.angle_beta   90.00
_cell.angle_gamma   90.00
#
_symmetry.space_group_name_H-M   'P 1'
#
loop_
_entity.id
_entity.type
_entity.pdbx_description
1 polymer ?
#
loop_
_entity_poly.entity_id
_entity_poly.type
_entity_poly.pdbx_seq_one_letter_code
_entity_poly.pdbx_strand_id
1 'polypeptide(L)'
;GGNPMNLDRFGGPVALNEAQFADLIELYIAYFNRAPDATGLYFWATAFSNGRTLEEIAARFDTADETRALYPDDSSNAEFVEAVYNNVLGRDPDQGGFDFWLGHLNSGTIPRDVFISRLLNGAQGTDIDYIENKVDIGIYFTVIKGMSDPLNGLEVMELFDGSQQSIEDAIDTTDQFYADALDPTNGEFLMPLVGVLDDPFAVV
;
A
#
# COMPACT_ATOMS: atom_id res chain seq x y z
N GLY A 1 -6.21 24.71 -18.28
CA GLY A 1 -5.09 24.09 -19.00
C GLY A 1 -4.03 23.78 -17.98
N GLY A 2 -3.82 22.50 -17.68
CA GLY A 2 -2.80 22.05 -16.72
C GLY A 2 -1.40 22.16 -17.32
N ASN A 3 -0.39 22.31 -16.45
CA ASN A 3 1.00 22.18 -16.87
C ASN A 3 1.23 20.80 -17.49
N PRO A 4 2.04 20.68 -18.55
CA PRO A 4 2.39 19.38 -19.12
C PRO A 4 3.05 18.50 -18.05
N MET A 5 2.66 17.22 -18.01
CA MET A 5 3.25 16.23 -17.12
C MET A 5 4.74 16.11 -17.42
N ASN A 6 5.58 16.35 -16.42
CA ASN A 6 7.03 16.18 -16.55
C ASN A 6 7.38 14.71 -16.33
N LEU A 7 7.63 13.98 -17.42
CA LEU A 7 7.94 12.55 -17.40
C LEU A 7 9.31 12.23 -16.79
N ASP A 8 10.24 13.20 -16.71
CA ASP A 8 11.54 13.00 -16.05
C ASP A 8 11.38 12.68 -14.56
N ARG A 9 10.25 13.07 -13.96
CA ARG A 9 9.89 12.75 -12.57
C ARG A 9 9.46 11.29 -12.35
N PHE A 10 9.35 10.50 -13.41
CA PHE A 10 8.90 9.10 -13.40
C PHE A 10 9.92 8.17 -14.08
N GLY A 11 11.17 8.61 -14.24
CA GLY A 11 12.24 7.79 -14.83
C GLY A 11 12.94 6.85 -13.84
N GLY A 12 12.74 7.03 -12.53
CA GLY A 12 13.34 6.19 -11.50
C GLY A 12 12.76 4.78 -11.30
N PRO A 13 11.47 4.49 -11.59
CA PRO A 13 10.88 3.16 -11.34
C PRO A 13 11.60 2.03 -12.08
N VAL A 14 12.09 2.27 -13.31
CA VAL A 14 12.83 1.25 -14.10
C VAL A 14 14.19 0.86 -13.50
N ALA A 15 14.68 1.60 -12.49
CA ALA A 15 15.91 1.30 -11.78
C ALA A 15 15.69 0.48 -10.50
N LEU A 16 14.43 0.27 -10.10
CA LEU A 16 14.08 -0.52 -8.93
C LEU A 16 13.83 -1.98 -9.30
N ASN A 17 14.12 -2.89 -8.36
CA ASN A 17 13.74 -4.29 -8.45
C ASN A 17 12.41 -4.56 -7.74
N GLU A 18 11.90 -5.78 -7.88
CA GLU A 18 10.65 -6.25 -7.28
C GLU A 18 10.55 -6.02 -5.77
N ALA A 19 11.58 -6.39 -5.00
CA ALA A 19 11.58 -6.18 -3.55
C ALA A 19 11.48 -4.69 -3.18
N GLN A 20 12.12 -3.80 -3.94
CA GLN A 20 12.04 -2.36 -3.69
C GLN A 20 10.66 -1.79 -4.04
N PHE A 21 9.94 -2.38 -4.99
CA PHE A 21 8.54 -2.03 -5.23
C PHE A 21 7.64 -2.56 -4.11
N ALA A 22 7.86 -3.80 -3.68
CA ALA A 22 7.14 -4.39 -2.55
C ALA A 22 7.27 -3.51 -1.30
N ASP A 23 8.50 -3.10 -0.92
CA ASP A 23 8.74 -2.20 0.21
C ASP A 23 7.91 -0.90 0.14
N LEU A 24 7.79 -0.30 -1.05
CA LEU A 24 7.00 0.91 -1.24
C LEU A 24 5.50 0.63 -1.14
N ILE A 25 5.02 -0.46 -1.74
CA ILE A 25 3.63 -0.88 -1.71
C ILE A 25 3.19 -1.22 -0.28
N GLU A 26 4.05 -1.87 0.50
CA GLU A 26 3.81 -2.13 1.92
C GLU A 26 3.60 -0.85 2.73
N LEU A 27 4.34 0.24 2.42
CA LEU A 27 4.08 1.54 3.06
C LEU A 27 2.68 2.08 2.72
N TYR A 28 2.23 1.93 1.47
CA TYR A 28 0.87 2.33 1.10
C TYR A 28 -0.18 1.50 1.86
N ILE A 29 0.01 0.18 1.93
CA ILE A 29 -0.88 -0.70 2.68
C ILE A 29 -0.91 -0.29 4.16
N ALA A 30 0.25 -0.15 4.79
CA ALA A 30 0.34 0.06 6.23
C ALA A 30 -0.19 1.42 6.69
N TYR A 31 0.02 2.48 5.91
CA TYR A 31 -0.39 3.84 6.27
C TYR A 31 -1.75 4.26 5.70
N PHE A 32 -2.18 3.69 4.59
CA PHE A 32 -3.40 4.13 3.88
C PHE A 32 -4.44 3.02 3.67
N ASN A 33 -4.11 1.75 3.95
CA ASN A 33 -4.98 0.58 3.67
C ASN A 33 -5.49 0.54 2.21
N ARG A 34 -4.64 0.89 1.24
CA ARG A 34 -5.02 0.84 -0.17
C ARG A 34 -3.88 0.40 -1.07
N ALA A 35 -4.23 -0.05 -2.27
CA ALA A 35 -3.27 -0.12 -3.36
C ALA A 35 -2.75 1.30 -3.68
N PRO A 36 -1.46 1.46 -4.00
CA PRO A 36 -0.97 2.72 -4.50
C PRO A 36 -1.69 3.13 -5.79
N ASP A 37 -1.76 4.43 -6.06
CA ASP A 37 -2.03 4.90 -7.41
C ASP A 37 -0.72 4.96 -8.20
N ALA A 38 -0.77 4.75 -9.52
CA ALA A 38 0.42 4.65 -10.36
C ALA A 38 1.28 5.92 -10.30
N THR A 39 0.65 7.09 -10.28
CA THR A 39 1.38 8.37 -10.23
C THR A 39 2.11 8.56 -8.90
N GLY A 40 1.50 8.19 -7.78
CA GLY A 40 2.06 8.27 -6.45
C GLY A 40 3.19 7.27 -6.27
N LEU A 41 2.98 6.00 -6.63
CA LEU A 41 3.99 4.96 -6.53
C LEU A 41 5.25 5.34 -7.31
N TYR A 42 5.10 5.82 -8.54
CA TYR A 42 6.27 6.15 -9.37
C TYR A 42 6.99 7.42 -8.94
N PHE A 43 6.27 8.37 -8.32
CA PHE A 43 6.90 9.51 -7.66
C PHE A 43 7.80 9.05 -6.51
N TRP A 44 7.30 8.16 -5.64
CA TRP A 44 8.10 7.65 -4.52
C TRP A 44 9.19 6.69 -4.97
N ALA A 45 8.95 5.86 -5.97
CA ALA A 45 9.98 5.04 -6.60
C ALA A 45 11.12 5.89 -7.16
N THR A 46 10.82 7.03 -7.78
CA THR A 46 11.84 7.98 -8.25
C THR A 46 12.55 8.68 -7.09
N ALA A 47 11.85 9.01 -6.01
CA ALA A 47 12.51 9.56 -4.82
C ALA A 47 13.47 8.55 -4.19
N PHE A 48 13.03 7.28 -4.09
CA PHE A 48 13.80 6.17 -3.55
C PHE A 48 15.03 5.85 -4.41
N SER A 49 14.87 5.78 -5.75
CA SER A 49 15.99 5.58 -6.67
C SER A 49 17.03 6.72 -6.61
N ASN A 50 16.61 7.93 -6.21
CA ASN A 50 17.48 9.09 -6.00
C ASN A 50 18.08 9.17 -4.58
N GLY A 51 17.93 8.13 -3.76
CA GLY A 51 18.59 7.99 -2.47
C GLY A 51 17.77 8.44 -1.26
N ARG A 52 16.49 8.78 -1.43
CA ARG A 52 15.57 8.93 -0.28
C ARG A 52 15.37 7.56 0.38
N THR A 53 15.38 7.48 1.71
CA THR A 53 15.20 6.18 2.39
C THR A 53 13.73 5.84 2.61
N LEU A 54 13.42 4.57 2.87
CA LEU A 54 12.05 4.14 3.20
C LEU A 54 11.55 4.83 4.46
N GLU A 55 12.40 5.04 5.46
CA GLU A 55 12.04 5.75 6.70
C GLU A 55 11.66 7.22 6.42
N GLU A 56 12.38 7.88 5.51
CA GLU A 56 12.06 9.26 5.11
C GLU A 56 10.76 9.36 4.29
N ILE A 57 10.35 8.27 3.63
CA ILE A 57 9.09 8.15 2.90
C ILE A 57 7.96 7.86 3.89
N ALA A 58 8.12 6.87 4.77
CA ALA A 58 7.18 6.53 5.84
C ALA A 58 6.85 7.75 6.72
N ALA A 59 7.86 8.55 7.10
CA ALA A 59 7.65 9.79 7.85
C ALA A 59 6.81 10.84 7.10
N ARG A 60 6.74 10.79 5.76
CA ARG A 60 5.83 11.63 4.96
C ARG A 60 4.42 11.07 4.96
N PHE A 61 4.27 9.74 4.92
CA PHE A 61 2.97 9.07 4.93
C PHE A 61 2.29 9.22 6.28
N ASP A 62 3.05 9.08 7.38
CA ASP A 62 2.56 9.26 8.75
C ASP A 62 1.81 10.59 8.96
N THR A 63 2.31 11.66 8.34
CA THR A 63 1.72 13.01 8.48
C THR A 63 0.67 13.36 7.41
N ALA A 64 0.32 12.41 6.54
CA ALA A 64 -0.69 12.61 5.50
C ALA A 64 -2.11 12.59 6.09
N ASP A 65 -3.02 13.32 5.44
CA ASP A 65 -4.41 13.39 5.90
C ASP A 65 -5.14 12.04 5.80
N GLU A 66 -4.74 11.19 4.85
CA GLU A 66 -5.23 9.83 4.69
C GLU A 66 -4.88 8.94 5.91
N THR A 67 -3.62 9.00 6.38
CA THR A 67 -3.21 8.31 7.61
C THR A 67 -3.96 8.83 8.82
N ARG A 68 -4.17 10.15 8.95
CA ARG A 68 -4.95 10.71 10.08
C ARG A 68 -6.42 10.33 10.02
N ALA A 69 -6.96 10.08 8.82
CA ALA A 69 -8.33 9.59 8.66
C ALA A 69 -8.43 8.12 9.06
N LEU A 70 -7.45 7.30 8.68
CA LEU A 70 -7.39 5.87 9.00
C LEU A 70 -7.04 5.62 10.48
N TYR A 71 -6.12 6.40 11.03
CA TYR A 71 -5.62 6.34 12.39
C TYR A 71 -5.73 7.71 13.08
N PRO A 72 -6.94 8.09 13.55
CA PRO A 72 -7.15 9.39 14.18
C PRO A 72 -6.23 9.64 15.38
N ASP A 73 -5.70 10.85 15.51
CA ASP A 73 -4.81 11.26 16.61
C ASP A 73 -5.50 11.17 17.99
N ASP A 74 -6.82 11.27 18.02
CA ASP A 74 -7.65 11.18 19.23
C ASP A 74 -8.09 9.75 19.58
N SER A 75 -7.80 8.76 18.73
CA SER A 75 -8.00 7.35 19.06
C SER A 75 -7.11 6.94 20.24
N SER A 76 -7.59 6.00 21.06
CA SER A 76 -6.75 5.41 22.10
C SER A 76 -5.64 4.55 21.50
N ASN A 77 -4.55 4.33 22.24
CA ASN A 77 -3.49 3.42 21.78
C ASN A 77 -4.00 1.97 21.61
N ALA A 78 -5.06 1.58 22.32
CA ALA A 78 -5.68 0.27 22.17
C ALA A 78 -6.35 0.15 20.79
N GLU A 79 -7.24 1.09 20.45
CA GLU A 79 -7.91 1.16 19.15
C GLU A 79 -6.90 1.26 18.01
N PHE A 80 -5.82 2.05 18.21
CA PHE A 80 -4.76 2.17 17.22
C PHE A 80 -4.01 0.84 16.98
N VAL A 81 -3.68 0.08 18.03
CA VAL A 81 -3.03 -1.24 17.86
C VAL A 81 -3.94 -2.19 17.10
N GLU A 82 -5.22 -2.28 17.47
CA GLU A 82 -6.20 -3.13 16.80
C GLU A 82 -6.36 -2.74 15.32
N ALA A 83 -6.46 -1.44 15.02
CA ALA A 83 -6.63 -0.95 13.65
C ALA A 83 -5.42 -1.30 12.77
N VAL A 84 -4.19 -1.08 13.26
CA VAL A 84 -2.97 -1.38 12.50
C VAL A 84 -2.81 -2.89 12.31
N TYR A 85 -3.11 -3.71 13.32
CA TYR A 85 -3.09 -5.17 13.19
C TYR A 85 -4.07 -5.68 12.12
N ASN A 86 -5.30 -5.19 12.14
CA ASN A 86 -6.31 -5.59 11.17
C ASN A 86 -5.94 -5.13 9.75
N ASN A 87 -5.41 -3.91 9.59
CA ASN A 87 -4.97 -3.44 8.28
C ASN A 87 -3.76 -4.23 7.75
N VAL A 88 -2.68 -4.29 8.53
CA VAL A 88 -1.38 -4.81 8.06
C VAL A 88 -1.37 -6.34 8.02
N LEU A 89 -1.96 -7.00 9.01
CA LEU A 89 -1.86 -8.45 9.20
C LEU A 89 -3.19 -9.20 8.98
N GLY A 90 -4.29 -8.50 8.75
CA GLY A 90 -5.60 -9.12 8.46
C GLY A 90 -6.21 -9.87 9.63
N ARG A 91 -5.77 -9.58 10.86
CA ARG A 91 -6.22 -10.28 12.06
C ARG A 91 -6.13 -9.42 13.30
N ASP A 92 -6.90 -9.79 14.31
CA ASP A 92 -6.74 -9.23 15.65
C ASP A 92 -5.41 -9.65 16.28
N PRO A 93 -4.80 -8.77 17.11
CA PRO A 93 -3.63 -9.15 17.89
C PRO A 93 -4.00 -10.22 18.92
N ASP A 94 -3.10 -11.17 19.15
CA ASP A 94 -3.21 -12.01 20.34
C ASP A 94 -3.00 -11.16 21.60
N GLN A 95 -3.55 -11.60 22.74
CA GLN A 95 -3.48 -10.81 23.98
C GLN A 95 -2.04 -10.44 24.38
N GLY A 96 -1.07 -11.33 24.15
CA GLY A 96 0.32 -11.09 24.51
C GLY A 96 0.96 -10.01 23.62
N GLY A 97 0.74 -10.09 22.31
CA GLY A 97 1.16 -9.06 21.36
C GLY A 97 0.49 -7.72 21.63
N PHE A 98 -0.81 -7.73 21.87
CA PHE A 98 -1.57 -6.52 22.21
C PHE A 98 -1.02 -5.82 23.45
N ASP A 99 -0.87 -6.54 24.56
CA ASP A 99 -0.37 -5.99 25.82
C ASP A 99 1.06 -5.45 25.68
N PHE A 100 1.91 -6.14 24.89
CA PHE A 100 3.28 -5.72 24.61
C PHE A 100 3.31 -4.36 23.89
N TRP A 101 2.59 -4.24 22.76
CA TRP A 101 2.59 -3.00 21.98
C TRP A 101 1.89 -1.85 22.72
N LEU A 102 0.77 -2.14 23.36
CA LEU A 102 0.02 -1.15 24.14
C LEU A 102 0.88 -0.59 25.29
N GLY A 103 1.66 -1.43 25.98
CA GLY A 103 2.60 -0.99 27.02
C GLY A 103 3.68 -0.05 26.48
N HIS A 104 4.23 -0.34 25.30
CA HIS A 104 5.24 0.51 24.65
C HIS A 104 4.68 1.86 24.19
N LEU A 105 3.48 1.87 23.61
CA LEU A 105 2.80 3.08 23.17
C LEU A 105 2.38 3.95 24.37
N ASN A 106 1.80 3.35 25.42
CA ASN A 106 1.36 4.08 26.62
C ASN A 106 2.53 4.67 27.42
N SER A 107 3.69 4.01 27.40
CA SER A 107 4.91 4.53 28.03
C SER A 107 5.63 5.59 27.17
N GLY A 108 5.23 5.78 25.91
CA GLY A 108 5.90 6.66 24.96
C GLY A 108 7.29 6.18 24.54
N THR A 109 7.64 4.92 24.81
CA THR A 109 8.93 4.34 24.42
C THR A 109 9.00 4.02 22.94
N ILE A 110 7.85 3.76 22.32
CA ILE A 110 7.67 3.61 20.88
C ILE A 110 6.59 4.61 20.46
N PRO A 111 6.87 5.53 19.51
CA PRO A 111 5.83 6.36 18.91
C PRO A 111 5.00 5.57 17.89
N ARG A 112 3.81 6.07 17.55
CA ARG A 112 2.83 5.37 16.71
C ARG A 112 3.37 5.02 15.31
N ASP A 113 4.12 5.92 14.70
CA ASP A 113 4.78 5.74 13.40
C ASP A 113 5.80 4.58 13.43
N VAL A 114 6.58 4.50 14.51
CA VAL A 114 7.57 3.42 14.69
C VAL A 114 6.88 2.08 14.99
N PHE A 115 5.69 2.09 15.61
CA PHE A 115 4.92 0.87 15.80
C PHE A 115 4.48 0.25 14.47
N ILE A 116 3.93 1.03 13.53
CA ILE A 116 3.48 0.53 12.22
C ILE A 116 4.64 -0.17 11.50
N SER A 117 5.79 0.50 11.38
CA SER A 117 6.97 -0.08 10.73
C SER A 117 7.51 -1.32 11.45
N ARG A 118 7.48 -1.36 12.79
CA ARG A 118 7.91 -2.55 13.55
C ARG A 118 6.95 -3.72 13.39
N LEU A 119 5.65 -3.46 13.26
CA LEU A 119 4.67 -4.52 13.02
C LEU A 119 4.90 -5.16 11.64
N LEU A 120 5.05 -4.33 10.60
CA LEU A 120 5.35 -4.77 9.24
C LEU A 120 6.63 -5.63 9.20
N ASN A 121 7.74 -5.11 9.72
CA ASN A 121 9.02 -5.83 9.78
C ASN A 121 9.01 -7.06 10.70
N GLY A 122 8.01 -7.17 11.58
CA GLY A 122 7.85 -8.26 12.54
C GLY A 122 6.92 -9.36 12.06
N ALA A 123 6.34 -9.25 10.86
CA ALA A 123 5.45 -10.25 10.29
C ALA A 123 6.15 -11.61 10.13
N GLN A 124 5.42 -12.69 10.40
CA GLN A 124 5.93 -14.05 10.33
C GLN A 124 4.84 -15.04 9.97
N GLY A 125 5.22 -16.15 9.31
CA GLY A 125 4.27 -17.20 8.94
C GLY A 125 3.16 -16.65 8.04
N THR A 126 1.90 -16.93 8.39
CA THR A 126 0.72 -16.50 7.61
C THR A 126 0.58 -14.98 7.49
N ASP A 127 1.22 -14.21 8.38
CA ASP A 127 1.24 -12.75 8.28
C ASP A 127 2.03 -12.29 7.04
N ILE A 128 3.12 -13.00 6.71
CA ILE A 128 3.90 -12.73 5.50
C ILE A 128 3.05 -13.04 4.28
N ASP A 129 2.41 -14.21 4.24
CA ASP A 129 1.53 -14.60 3.13
C ASP A 129 0.40 -13.57 2.92
N TYR A 130 -0.18 -13.01 4.00
CA TYR A 130 -1.21 -11.98 3.91
C TYR A 130 -0.68 -10.68 3.30
N ILE A 131 0.49 -10.23 3.74
CA ILE A 131 1.14 -9.02 3.21
C ILE A 131 1.54 -9.23 1.74
N GLU A 132 2.15 -10.36 1.40
CA GLU A 132 2.56 -10.69 0.03
C GLU A 132 1.36 -10.66 -0.93
N ASN A 133 0.22 -11.24 -0.54
CA ASN A 133 -1.00 -11.17 -1.36
C ASN A 133 -1.50 -9.73 -1.53
N LYS A 134 -1.48 -8.89 -0.48
CA LYS A 134 -1.82 -7.45 -0.61
C LYS A 134 -0.83 -6.73 -1.53
N VAL A 135 0.46 -7.08 -1.47
CA VAL A 135 1.47 -6.52 -2.36
C VAL A 135 1.20 -6.92 -3.81
N ASP A 136 0.89 -8.18 -4.09
CA ASP A 136 0.58 -8.68 -5.44
C ASP A 136 -0.67 -8.01 -6.02
N ILE A 137 -1.73 -7.85 -5.22
CA ILE A 137 -2.92 -7.07 -5.59
C ILE A 137 -2.52 -5.61 -5.91
N GLY A 138 -1.67 -5.01 -5.07
CA GLY A 138 -1.13 -3.67 -5.30
C GLY A 138 -0.31 -3.55 -6.59
N ILE A 139 0.53 -4.54 -6.91
CA ILE A 139 1.31 -4.61 -8.15
C ILE A 139 0.37 -4.72 -9.36
N TYR A 140 -0.63 -5.60 -9.30
CA TYR A 140 -1.58 -5.79 -10.39
C TYR A 140 -2.36 -4.49 -10.68
N PHE A 141 -2.94 -3.89 -9.64
CA PHE A 141 -3.66 -2.62 -9.74
C PHE A 141 -2.76 -1.48 -10.25
N THR A 142 -1.58 -1.33 -9.68
CA THR A 142 -0.76 -0.13 -9.90
C THR A 142 0.17 -0.25 -11.09
N VAL A 143 0.93 -1.34 -11.17
CA VAL A 143 2.05 -1.50 -12.11
C VAL A 143 1.57 -2.13 -13.41
N ILE A 144 0.77 -3.19 -13.31
CA ILE A 144 0.29 -3.93 -14.48
C ILE A 144 -0.83 -3.15 -15.19
N LYS A 145 -1.85 -2.71 -14.43
CA LYS A 145 -2.99 -1.98 -14.99
C LYS A 145 -2.77 -0.47 -15.09
N GLY A 146 -1.85 0.07 -14.29
CA GLY A 146 -1.52 1.50 -14.35
C GLY A 146 -2.58 2.40 -13.75
N MET A 147 -3.43 1.89 -12.84
CA MET A 147 -4.56 2.63 -12.28
C MET A 147 -4.09 3.87 -11.51
N SER A 148 -4.76 5.01 -11.67
CA SER A 148 -4.34 6.28 -11.06
C SER A 148 -5.33 6.90 -10.06
N ASP A 149 -6.52 6.32 -9.90
CA ASP A 149 -7.48 6.77 -8.88
C ASP A 149 -7.20 6.06 -7.53
N PRO A 150 -6.83 6.80 -6.46
CA PRO A 150 -6.62 6.22 -5.14
C PRO A 150 -7.88 5.62 -4.51
N LEU A 151 -9.08 6.07 -4.87
CA LEU A 151 -10.34 5.52 -4.34
C LEU A 151 -10.59 4.11 -4.88
N ASN A 152 -10.31 3.88 -6.17
CA ASN A 152 -10.35 2.53 -6.76
C ASN A 152 -9.33 1.62 -6.05
N GLY A 153 -8.16 2.16 -5.71
CA GLY A 153 -7.12 1.40 -4.98
C GLY A 153 -7.52 1.05 -3.54
N LEU A 154 -8.31 1.90 -2.89
CA LEU A 154 -8.87 1.61 -1.56
C LEU A 154 -9.90 0.48 -1.66
N GLU A 155 -10.86 0.60 -2.57
CA GLU A 155 -11.92 -0.40 -2.74
C GLU A 155 -11.35 -1.78 -3.08
N VAL A 156 -10.38 -1.87 -4.00
CA VAL A 156 -9.71 -3.13 -4.32
C VAL A 156 -9.01 -3.75 -3.12
N MET A 157 -8.33 -2.94 -2.30
CA MET A 157 -7.58 -3.45 -1.16
C MET A 157 -8.48 -3.88 0.00
N GLU A 158 -9.63 -3.21 0.19
CA GLU A 158 -10.63 -3.56 1.20
C GLU A 158 -11.37 -4.88 0.91
N LEU A 159 -11.40 -5.33 -0.35
CA LEU A 159 -11.98 -6.62 -0.70
C LEU A 159 -11.18 -7.80 -0.12
N PHE A 160 -9.86 -7.66 0.01
CA PHE A 160 -8.98 -8.74 0.43
C PHE A 160 -9.13 -9.06 1.93
N ASP A 161 -9.57 -10.28 2.23
CA ASP A 161 -9.80 -10.77 3.60
C ASP A 161 -8.85 -11.93 4.00
N GLY A 162 -7.86 -12.21 3.17
CA GLY A 162 -6.92 -13.33 3.35
C GLY A 162 -7.36 -14.62 2.65
N SER A 163 -8.54 -14.67 2.03
CA SER A 163 -9.01 -15.83 1.28
C SER A 163 -8.64 -15.77 -0.21
N GLN A 164 -8.52 -16.93 -0.85
CA GLN A 164 -8.31 -17.01 -2.30
C GLN A 164 -9.43 -16.35 -3.10
N GLN A 165 -10.69 -16.45 -2.63
CA GLN A 165 -11.83 -15.80 -3.29
C GLN A 165 -11.68 -14.28 -3.29
N SER A 166 -11.22 -13.71 -2.18
CA SER A 166 -11.02 -12.26 -2.10
C SER A 166 -9.91 -11.72 -3.02
N ILE A 167 -8.93 -12.56 -3.37
CA ILE A 167 -7.92 -12.25 -4.39
C ILE A 167 -8.59 -12.19 -5.77
N GLU A 168 -9.41 -13.19 -6.11
CA GLU A 168 -10.16 -13.21 -7.37
C GLU A 168 -11.10 -12.00 -7.48
N ASP A 169 -11.81 -11.67 -6.39
CA ASP A 169 -12.71 -10.52 -6.34
C ASP A 169 -11.96 -9.19 -6.52
N ALA A 170 -10.75 -9.06 -5.94
CA ALA A 170 -9.88 -7.90 -6.12
C ALA A 170 -9.35 -7.77 -7.57
N ILE A 171 -9.01 -8.89 -8.21
CA ILE A 171 -8.59 -8.93 -9.62
C ILE A 171 -9.75 -8.52 -10.54
N ASP A 172 -10.93 -9.12 -10.37
CA ASP A 172 -12.12 -8.84 -11.18
C ASP A 172 -12.55 -7.37 -11.04
N THR A 173 -12.49 -6.83 -9.82
CA THR A 173 -12.80 -5.42 -9.55
C THR A 173 -11.77 -4.49 -10.20
N THR A 174 -10.48 -4.83 -10.11
CA THR A 174 -9.43 -4.09 -10.80
C THR A 174 -9.62 -4.10 -12.32
N ASP A 175 -10.00 -5.23 -12.89
CA ASP A 175 -10.28 -5.36 -14.33
C ASP A 175 -11.48 -4.53 -14.77
N GLN A 176 -12.51 -4.47 -13.94
CA GLN A 176 -13.67 -3.61 -14.19
C GLN A 176 -13.28 -2.13 -14.16
N PHE A 177 -12.54 -1.68 -13.13
CA PHE A 177 -12.04 -0.29 -13.08
C PHE A 177 -11.14 0.05 -14.26
N TYR A 178 -10.26 -0.88 -14.66
CA TYR A 178 -9.43 -0.69 -15.84
C TYR A 178 -10.26 -0.55 -17.12
N ALA A 179 -11.30 -1.37 -17.29
CA ALA A 179 -12.20 -1.28 -18.43
C ALA A 179 -12.95 0.07 -18.48
N ASP A 180 -13.41 0.56 -17.32
CA ASP A 180 -14.07 1.86 -17.20
C ASP A 180 -13.08 3.01 -17.48
N ALA A 181 -11.84 2.89 -17.01
CA ALA A 181 -10.78 3.87 -17.26
C ALA A 181 -10.42 4.00 -18.75
N LEU A 182 -10.69 2.98 -19.58
CA LEU A 182 -10.48 3.03 -21.03
C LEU A 182 -11.60 3.78 -21.79
N ASP A 183 -12.67 4.22 -21.13
CA ASP A 183 -13.74 4.96 -21.81
C ASP A 183 -13.21 6.28 -22.41
N PRO A 184 -13.50 6.56 -23.69
CA PRO A 184 -12.95 7.74 -24.38
C PRO A 184 -13.50 9.09 -23.91
N THR A 185 -14.54 9.08 -23.08
CA THR A 185 -15.31 10.27 -22.66
C THR A 185 -15.15 10.55 -21.17
N ASN A 186 -15.22 9.52 -20.33
CA ASN A 186 -15.14 9.63 -18.87
C ASN A 186 -14.07 8.73 -18.24
N GLY A 187 -13.19 8.14 -19.05
CA GLY A 187 -12.08 7.33 -18.56
C GLY A 187 -11.08 8.10 -17.71
N GLU A 188 -10.20 7.33 -17.08
CA GLU A 188 -9.19 7.82 -16.16
C GLU A 188 -7.81 7.82 -16.81
N PHE A 189 -6.86 8.52 -16.20
CA PHE A 189 -5.48 8.43 -16.63
C PHE A 189 -4.91 7.05 -16.25
N LEU A 190 -4.24 6.39 -17.18
CA LEU A 190 -3.56 5.11 -16.95
C LEU A 190 -2.05 5.27 -17.20
N MET A 191 -1.25 4.69 -16.33
CA MET A 191 0.21 4.71 -16.43
C MET A 191 0.80 3.33 -16.11
N PRO A 192 0.60 2.31 -16.96
CA PRO A 192 1.19 0.99 -16.73
C PRO A 192 2.71 1.03 -16.93
N LEU A 193 3.44 0.25 -16.14
CA LEU A 193 4.90 0.14 -16.23
C LEU A 193 5.30 -1.24 -16.75
N VAL A 194 5.49 -1.32 -18.07
CA VAL A 194 5.71 -2.59 -18.78
C VAL A 194 7.17 -3.03 -18.70
N GLY A 195 7.39 -4.31 -18.36
CA GLY A 195 8.70 -4.97 -18.42
C GLY A 195 9.61 -4.68 -17.23
N VAL A 196 9.08 -4.13 -16.14
CA VAL A 196 9.81 -3.91 -14.88
C VAL A 196 9.43 -4.97 -13.85
N LEU A 197 8.13 -5.23 -13.68
CA LEU A 197 7.60 -6.32 -12.88
C LEU A 197 6.77 -7.26 -13.76
N ASP A 198 6.78 -8.54 -13.42
CA ASP A 198 5.89 -9.54 -14.01
C ASP A 198 4.49 -9.43 -13.39
N ASP A 199 3.49 -9.87 -14.12
CA ASP A 199 2.11 -9.94 -13.62
C ASP A 199 2.00 -11.11 -12.61
N PRO A 200 1.73 -10.84 -11.31
CA PRO A 200 1.69 -11.87 -10.29
C PRO A 200 0.55 -12.88 -10.50
N PHE A 201 -0.47 -12.51 -11.30
CA PHE A 201 -1.65 -13.33 -11.56
C PHE A 201 -1.70 -13.89 -13.00
N ALA A 202 -0.61 -13.76 -13.76
CA ALA A 202 -0.53 -14.38 -15.08
C ALA A 202 -0.65 -15.90 -14.97
N VAL A 203 -1.64 -16.47 -15.67
CA VAL A 203 -1.81 -17.92 -15.77
C VAL A 203 -0.66 -18.50 -16.61
N VAL A 204 0.15 -19.38 -16.00
CA VAL A 204 1.25 -20.12 -16.65
C VAL A 204 0.73 -21.29 -17.49
#